data_AF-A0A101GZU8-F1
#
_entry.id   AF-A0A101GZU8-F1
#
_cell.length_a   1.000
_cell.length_b   1.000
_cell.length_c   1.000
_cell.angle_alpha   90.00
_cell.angle_beta   90.00
_cell.angle_gamma   90.00
#
_symmetry.space_group_name_H-M   'P 1'
#
loop_
_entity.id
_entity.type
_entity.pdbx_description
1 polymer ?
#
loop_
_entity_poly.entity_id
_entity_poly.type
_entity_poly.pdbx_seq_one_letter_code
_entity_poly.pdbx_strand_id
1 'polypeptide(L)' 'MDLSLIQKDILITLISLYHQHSHPIKGDDIAGIIKRNPGTVRNQMQAL' A
#
# COMPACT_ATOMS: atom_id res chain seq x y z
N MET A 1 -9.95 13.02 10.48
CA MET A 1 -8.95 12.07 11.00
C MET A 1 -7.79 12.07 10.04
N ASP A 2 -6.56 12.13 10.55
CA ASP A 2 -5.37 12.03 9.71
C ASP A 2 -5.02 10.57 9.41
N LEU A 3 -4.45 10.34 8.22
CA LEU A 3 -3.89 9.05 7.86
C LEU A 3 -2.70 8.73 8.77
N SER A 4 -2.66 7.50 9.29
CA SER A 4 -1.47 6.99 9.97
C SER A 4 -0.26 6.96 9.03
N LEU A 5 0.95 6.96 9.60
CA LEU A 5 2.18 6.90 8.79
C LEU A 5 2.20 5.70 7.84
N ILE A 6 1.75 4.52 8.31
CA ILE A 6 1.68 3.32 7.47
C ILE A 6 0.67 3.47 6.33
N GLN A 7 -0.46 4.15 6.55
CA GLN A 7 -1.45 4.40 5.50
C GLN A 7 -0.90 5.37 4.43
N LYS A 8 -0.12 6.38 4.84
CA LYS A 8 0.57 7.29 3.91
C LYS A 8 1.61 6.54 3.07
N ASP A 9 2.44 5.70 3.69
CA ASP A 9 3.44 4.89 2.98
C ASP A 9 2.79 3.94 1.97
N ILE A 10 1.66 3.31 2.35
CA ILE A 10 0.88 2.44 1.46
C ILE A 10 0.34 3.23 0.26
N LEU A 11 -0.28 4.39 0.48
CA LEU A 11 -0.84 5.21 -0.60
C LEU A 11 0.24 5.71 -1.57
N ILE A 12 1.37 6.20 -1.06
CA ILE A 12 2.50 6.64 -1.89
C ILE A 12 2.98 5.48 -2.77
N THR A 13 3.21 4.32 -2.16
CA THR A 13 3.68 3.13 -2.89
C THR A 13 2.67 2.65 -3.92
N LEU A 14 1.38 2.62 -3.56
CA LEU A 14 0.28 2.23 -4.45
C LEU A 14 0.23 3.13 -5.67
N ILE A 15 0.29 4.44 -5.48
CA ILE A 15 0.26 5.43 -6.57
C ILE A 15 1.48 5.26 -7.48
N SER A 16 2.67 5.11 -6.90
CA SER A 16 3.91 4.88 -7.67
C SER A 16 3.81 3.62 -8.54
N LEU A 17 3.38 2.49 -7.96
CA LEU A 17 3.24 1.23 -8.69
C LEU A 17 2.15 1.30 -9.77
N TYR A 18 1.01 1.90 -9.45
CA TYR A 18 -0.07 2.04 -10.42
C TYR A 18 0.37 2.90 -11.62
N HIS A 19 1.11 3.98 -11.39
CA HIS A 19 1.62 4.82 -12.49
C HIS A 19 2.63 4.09 -13.39
N GLN A 20 3.38 3.13 -12.84
CA GLN A 20 4.36 2.35 -13.61
C GLN A 20 3.72 1.25 -14.44
N HIS A 21 2.67 0.62 -13.93
CA HIS A 21 2.15 -0.61 -14.53
C HIS A 21 0.72 -0.49 -15.09
N SER A 22 0.00 0.57 -14.76
CA SER A 22 -1.38 0.84 -15.19
C SER A 22 -2.36 -0.32 -14.93
N HIS A 23 -2.14 -1.08 -13.85
CA HIS A 23 -3.01 -2.18 -13.43
C HIS A 23 -3.26 -2.15 -11.91
N PRO A 24 -4.33 -2.79 -11.42
CA PRO A 24 -4.59 -2.89 -9.98
C PRO A 24 -3.39 -3.48 -9.22
N ILE A 25 -3.04 -2.88 -8.09
CA ILE A 25 -1.89 -3.25 -7.25
C ILE A 25 -2.38 -4.03 -6.03
N LYS A 26 -1.74 -5.17 -5.73
CA LYS A 26 -2.09 -5.98 -4.56
C LYS A 26 -1.32 -5.53 -3.33
N GLY A 27 -1.89 -5.80 -2.15
CA GLY A 27 -1.23 -5.51 -0.87
C GLY A 27 0.10 -6.25 -0.70
N ASP A 28 0.23 -7.45 -1.27
CA ASP A 28 1.48 -8.23 -1.28
C ASP A 28 2.61 -7.52 -2.05
N ASP A 29 2.28 -6.86 -3.17
CA ASP A 29 3.26 -6.10 -3.98
C ASP A 29 3.81 -4.91 -3.15
N ILE A 30 2.90 -4.20 -2.47
CA ILE A 30 3.25 -3.08 -1.60
C ILE A 30 4.05 -3.55 -0.39
N ALA A 31 3.65 -4.67 0.23
CA ALA A 31 4.28 -5.21 1.43
C ALA A 31 5.77 -5.55 1.23
N GLY A 32 6.13 -6.05 0.04
CA GLY A 32 7.53 -6.28 -0.34
C GLY A 32 8.36 -5.00 -0.39
N ILE A 33 7.78 -3.90 -0.89
CA ILE A 33 8.46 -2.61 -1.06
C ILE A 33 8.66 -1.91 0.27
N ILE A 34 7.61 -1.80 1.08
CA ILE A 34 7.67 -1.11 2.38
C ILE A 34 8.17 -2.00 3.52
N LYS A 35 8.59 -3.24 3.21
CA LYS A 35 9.13 -4.25 4.14
C LYS A 35 8.21 -4.49 5.34
N ARG A 36 6.93 -4.74 5.06
CA ARG A 36 5.91 -5.03 6.07
C ARG A 36 5.25 -6.39 5.83
N ASN A 37 4.51 -6.85 6.84
CA ASN A 37 3.72 -8.06 6.70
C ASN A 37 2.55 -7.84 5.71
N PRO A 38 2.35 -8.73 4.71
CA PRO A 38 1.27 -8.58 3.73
C PRO A 38 -0.14 -8.51 4.35
N GLY A 39 -0.38 -9.27 5.41
CA GLY A 39 -1.65 -9.25 6.14
C GLY A 39 -1.93 -7.89 6.77
N THR A 40 -0.92 -7.26 7.38
CA THR A 40 -1.05 -5.90 7.93
C THR A 40 -1.33 -4.88 6.83
N VAL A 41 -0.59 -4.93 5.72
CA VAL A 41 -0.79 -4.01 4.59
C VAL A 41 -2.19 -4.14 4.01
N ARG A 42 -2.66 -5.37 3.78
CA ARG A 42 -4.03 -5.64 3.31
C ARG A 42 -5.09 -5.07 4.26
N ASN A 43 -4.92 -5.27 5.57
CA ASN A 43 -5.86 -4.74 6.57
C ASN A 43 -5.88 -3.21 6.55
N GLN A 44 -4.72 -2.56 6.44
CA GLN A 44 -4.65 -1.11 6.34
C GLN A 44 -5.29 -0.61 5.03
N MET A 45 -5.08 -1.32 3.91
CA MET A 45 -5.71 -0.99 2.63
C MET A 45 -7.24 -1.10 2.64
N GLN A 46 -7.83 -1.98 3.45
CA GLN A 46 -9.28 -2.07 3.62
C GLN A 46 -9.87 -0.87 4.37
N ALA A 47 -9.04 -0.15 5.12
CA ALA A 47 -9.39 1.02 5.91
C ALA A 47 -8.92 2.34 5.27
N LEU A 48 -8.43 2.29 4.02
CA LEU A 48 -8.04 3.45 3.21
C LEU A 48 -9.23 4.03 2.45
#